data_AF-A0A4Q5SSX5-F1
#
_entry.id   AF-A0A4Q5SSX5-F1
#
_cell.length_a   1.000
_cell.length_b   1.000
_cell.length_c   1.000
_cell.angle_alpha   90.00
_cell.angle_beta   90.00
_cell.angle_gamma   90.00
#
_symmetry.space_group_name_H-M   'P 1'
#
loop_
_entity.id
_entity.type
_entity.pdbx_description
1 polymer ?
#
loop_
_entity_poly.entity_id
_entity_poly.type
_entity_poly.pdbx_seq_one_letter_code
_entity_poly.pdbx_strand_id
1 'polypeptide(L)'
;MAARYRIARLGVYDQRIENLVLGDPRAPDLTARWVELHLGIGSRGPYVTRVRAGGVRLRGRLADGRVTLGSVDRLLPTPTGAPFTLPDLDVDLSDARMRLETGAGTIGLALDGSGMLADGFHGRLAAASGALDIAGCQSERGRASLEIAIVKRRPKIDGVVQADRVRCGTVFAEAPRAPVKVRLSPQLDRWAGQAALELASTTAPAGRLERIRGQVDFAGTAGGTTGRLDLH
;
A
#
# COMPACT_ATOMS: atom_id res chain seq x y z
N MET A 1 -12.39 24.39 -10.07
CA MET A 1 -12.38 23.14 -9.28
C MET A 1 -13.59 23.17 -8.36
N ALA A 2 -14.38 22.11 -8.29
CA ALA A 2 -15.57 22.05 -7.44
C ALA A 2 -15.37 20.95 -6.39
N ALA A 3 -14.94 21.32 -5.19
CA ALA A 3 -15.05 20.45 -4.02
C ALA A 3 -16.48 20.59 -3.48
N ARG A 4 -17.24 19.49 -3.41
CA ARG A 4 -18.53 19.46 -2.71
C ARG A 4 -18.31 18.75 -1.39
N TYR A 5 -18.50 19.47 -0.30
CA TYR A 5 -18.43 18.93 1.04
C TYR A 5 -19.59 19.49 1.87
N ARG A 6 -20.14 18.68 2.76
CA ARG A 6 -21.03 19.15 3.82
C ARG A 6 -20.23 19.13 5.12
N ILE A 7 -19.94 20.31 5.65
CA ILE A 7 -19.36 20.43 6.98
C ILE A 7 -20.46 20.08 7.98
N ALA A 8 -20.32 18.94 8.68
CA ALA A 8 -21.33 18.47 9.62
C ALA A 8 -21.13 19.03 11.03
N ARG A 9 -19.87 19.32 11.40
CA ARG A 9 -19.52 19.94 12.68
C ARG A 9 -18.18 20.67 12.57
N LEU A 10 -18.16 21.93 13.00
CA LEU A 10 -16.95 22.72 13.24
C LEU A 10 -16.74 22.80 14.75
N GLY A 11 -15.84 22.00 15.28
CA GLY A 11 -15.22 22.27 16.57
C GLY A 11 -13.98 23.14 16.38
N VAL A 12 -13.49 23.76 17.47
CA VAL A 12 -12.27 24.58 17.44
C VAL A 12 -11.05 23.76 16.99
N TYR A 13 -11.00 22.46 17.36
CA TYR A 13 -9.90 21.54 17.05
C TYR A 13 -10.34 20.31 16.24
N ASP A 14 -11.63 19.97 16.27
CA ASP A 14 -12.19 18.81 15.57
C ASP A 14 -13.05 19.23 14.38
N GLN A 15 -12.72 18.72 13.20
CA GLN A 15 -13.49 18.99 11.99
C GLN A 15 -14.03 17.69 11.42
N ARG A 16 -15.36 17.56 11.38
CA ARG A 16 -16.03 16.42 10.75
C ARG A 16 -16.65 16.83 9.42
N ILE A 17 -16.21 16.16 8.36
CA ILE A 17 -16.68 16.33 7.00
C ILE A 17 -17.44 15.07 6.61
N GLU A 18 -18.65 15.23 6.08
CA GLU A 18 -19.45 14.12 5.59
C GLU A 18 -19.62 14.19 4.07
N ASN A 19 -19.68 13.02 3.44
CA ASN A 19 -19.82 12.85 1.99
C ASN A 19 -18.76 13.66 1.21
N LEU A 20 -17.50 13.52 1.61
CA LEU A 20 -16.39 14.21 0.99
C LEU A 20 -16.19 13.69 -0.43
N VAL A 21 -16.08 14.60 -1.39
CA VAL A 21 -15.68 14.32 -2.78
C VAL A 21 -14.57 15.30 -3.17
N LEU A 22 -13.43 14.75 -3.58
CA LEU A 22 -12.29 15.50 -4.12
C LEU A 22 -12.03 15.08 -5.58
N GLY A 23 -11.80 16.07 -6.44
CA GLY A 23 -11.56 15.87 -7.88
C GLY A 23 -12.80 16.15 -8.73
N ASP A 24 -12.91 15.51 -9.89
CA ASP A 24 -14.09 15.55 -10.75
C ASP A 24 -15.24 14.75 -10.10
N PRO A 25 -16.42 15.33 -9.82
CA PRO A 25 -17.54 14.58 -9.25
C PRO A 25 -18.01 13.37 -10.06
N ARG A 26 -17.76 13.34 -11.38
CA ARG A 26 -18.10 12.20 -12.25
C ARG A 26 -17.01 11.11 -12.23
N ALA A 27 -15.80 11.47 -11.85
CA ALA A 27 -14.64 10.58 -11.75
C ALA A 27 -13.75 11.01 -10.57
N PRO A 28 -14.22 10.83 -9.32
CA PRO A 28 -13.55 11.42 -8.16
C PRO A 28 -12.21 10.74 -7.88
N ASP A 29 -11.24 11.56 -7.48
CA ASP A 29 -9.92 11.08 -7.03
C ASP A 29 -10.02 10.49 -5.63
N LEU A 30 -10.81 11.13 -4.76
CA LEU A 30 -11.12 10.63 -3.43
C LEU A 30 -12.59 10.85 -3.10
N THR A 31 -13.22 9.83 -2.53
CA THR A 31 -14.47 9.97 -1.78
C THR A 31 -14.32 9.40 -0.39
N ALA A 32 -15.08 9.95 0.56
CA ALA A 32 -15.18 9.37 1.90
C ALA A 32 -16.59 9.61 2.44
N ARG A 33 -17.17 8.61 3.13
CA ARG A 33 -18.45 8.80 3.82
C ARG A 33 -18.32 9.83 4.94
N TRP A 34 -17.21 9.76 5.66
CA TRP A 34 -16.86 10.75 6.67
C TRP A 34 -15.33 10.84 6.84
N VAL A 35 -14.87 12.03 7.23
CA VAL A 35 -13.50 12.31 7.66
C VAL A 35 -13.56 13.18 8.90
N GLU A 36 -12.81 12.82 9.93
CA GLU A 36 -12.58 13.62 11.13
C GLU A 36 -11.11 14.00 11.21
N LEU A 37 -10.84 15.29 11.35
CA LEU A 37 -9.49 15.84 11.52
C LEU A 37 -9.38 16.43 12.92
N HIS A 38 -8.30 16.10 13.63
CA HIS A 38 -7.92 16.79 14.86
C HIS A 38 -6.70 17.69 14.57
N LEU A 39 -6.81 18.95 15.00
CA LEU A 39 -5.78 19.96 14.80
C LEU A 39 -5.02 20.25 16.09
N GLY A 40 -3.69 20.23 16.03
CA GLY A 40 -2.82 20.83 17.03
C GLY A 40 -2.38 22.24 16.62
N ILE A 41 -1.85 23.02 17.57
CA ILE A 41 -1.22 24.32 17.30
C ILE A 41 0.28 24.18 17.50
N GLY A 42 1.05 24.41 16.43
CA GLY A 42 2.50 24.44 16.46
C GLY A 42 3.04 25.86 16.27
N SER A 43 4.36 26.00 16.36
CA SER A 43 5.05 27.28 16.16
C SER A 43 4.87 27.88 14.75
N ARG A 44 4.44 27.07 13.78
CA ARG A 44 4.18 27.48 12.38
C ARG A 44 2.69 27.54 12.02
N GLY A 45 1.81 27.50 13.03
CA GLY A 45 0.36 27.49 12.85
C GLY A 45 -0.28 26.12 13.14
N PRO A 46 -1.56 25.96 12.78
CA PRO A 46 -2.28 24.72 13.02
C PRO A 46 -1.73 23.58 12.13
N TYR A 47 -1.72 22.37 12.67
CA TYR A 47 -1.30 21.16 11.96
C TYR A 47 -2.19 19.98 12.33
N VAL A 48 -2.31 18.99 11.44
CA VAL A 48 -3.14 17.81 11.71
C VAL A 48 -2.35 16.84 12.59
N THR A 49 -2.92 16.48 13.74
CA THR A 49 -2.35 15.49 14.69
C THR A 49 -3.06 14.15 14.61
N ARG A 50 -4.33 14.13 14.18
CA ARG A 50 -5.10 12.90 13.95
C ARG A 50 -5.98 13.00 12.70
N VAL A 51 -6.06 11.91 11.96
CA VAL A 51 -7.03 11.69 10.88
C VAL A 51 -7.81 10.42 11.17
N ARG A 52 -9.14 10.53 11.20
CA ARG A 52 -10.03 9.37 11.20
C ARG A 52 -10.88 9.43 9.94
N ALA A 53 -11.05 8.31 9.25
CA ALA A 53 -11.86 8.29 8.04
C ALA A 53 -12.58 6.96 7.84
N GLY A 54 -13.78 7.04 7.27
CA GLY A 54 -14.62 5.89 7.01
C GLY A 54 -15.18 5.85 5.59
N GLY A 55 -15.17 4.66 4.99
CA GLY A 55 -15.66 4.43 3.63
C GLY A 55 -14.87 5.22 2.58
N VAL A 56 -13.54 5.26 2.73
CA VAL A 56 -12.66 5.95 1.79
C VAL A 56 -12.57 5.17 0.48
N ARG A 57 -12.68 5.86 -0.66
CA ARG A 57 -12.35 5.33 -1.99
C ARG A 57 -11.36 6.29 -2.63
N LEU A 58 -10.13 5.84 -2.83
CA LEU A 58 -9.04 6.61 -3.39
C LEU A 58 -8.64 6.05 -4.76
N ARG A 59 -8.31 6.93 -5.69
CA ARG A 59 -7.63 6.59 -6.94
C ARG A 59 -6.22 7.14 -6.87
N GLY A 60 -5.26 6.31 -7.27
CA GLY A 60 -3.90 6.75 -7.44
C GLY A 60 -3.24 6.09 -8.63
N ARG A 61 -2.14 6.68 -9.07
CA ARG A 61 -1.31 6.18 -10.16
C ARG A 61 0.14 6.23 -9.76
N LEU A 62 0.82 5.10 -9.89
CA LEU A 62 2.26 4.93 -9.74
C LEU A 62 2.92 4.93 -11.11
N ALA A 63 3.70 5.97 -11.39
CA ALA A 63 4.54 6.07 -12.58
C ALA A 63 5.90 6.66 -12.21
N ASP A 64 6.97 6.14 -12.81
CA ASP A 64 8.34 6.65 -12.60
C ASP A 64 8.75 6.70 -11.11
N GLY A 65 8.34 5.69 -10.34
CA GLY A 65 8.59 5.62 -8.89
C GLY A 65 7.80 6.62 -8.04
N ARG A 66 6.88 7.38 -8.64
CA ARG A 66 6.06 8.39 -7.97
C ARG A 66 4.59 7.99 -7.93
N VAL A 67 4.00 8.03 -6.74
CA VAL A 67 2.55 7.94 -6.56
C VAL A 67 1.94 9.32 -6.74
N THR A 68 0.87 9.38 -7.54
CA THR A 68 0.03 10.57 -7.73
C THR A 68 -1.39 10.23 -7.30
N LEU A 69 -2.01 11.11 -6.53
CA LEU A 69 -3.35 10.95 -5.94
C LEU A 69 -4.35 11.98 -6.50
N GLY A 70 -4.02 12.61 -7.62
CA GLY A 70 -4.87 13.58 -8.29
C GLY A 70 -5.02 14.87 -7.48
N SER A 71 -6.26 15.30 -7.26
CA SER A 71 -6.54 16.50 -6.46
C SER A 71 -6.07 16.41 -5.00
N VAL A 72 -5.89 15.20 -4.45
CA VAL A 72 -5.37 14.99 -3.09
C VAL A 72 -3.92 15.47 -2.97
N ASP A 73 -3.13 15.43 -4.04
CA ASP A 73 -1.71 15.85 -4.03
C ASP A 73 -1.54 17.33 -3.61
N ARG A 74 -2.58 18.16 -3.80
CA ARG A 74 -2.59 19.58 -3.41
C ARG A 74 -2.78 19.80 -1.91
N LEU A 75 -3.24 18.77 -1.20
CA LEU A 75 -3.40 18.77 0.25
C LEU A 75 -2.15 18.25 0.97
N LEU A 76 -1.24 17.62 0.22
CA LEU A 76 0.01 17.14 0.78
C LEU A 76 0.96 18.32 1.03
N PRO A 77 1.80 18.25 2.09
CA PRO A 77 2.80 19.26 2.35
C PRO A 77 3.73 19.44 1.14
N THR A 78 4.13 20.68 0.88
CA THR A 78 5.13 20.97 -0.16
C THR A 78 6.41 20.16 0.10
N PRO A 79 6.92 19.43 -0.90
CA PRO A 79 8.17 18.67 -0.74
C PRO A 79 9.31 19.61 -0.33
N THR A 80 9.98 19.30 0.77
CA THR A 80 11.10 20.10 1.30
C THR A 80 12.46 19.63 0.80
N GLY A 81 12.51 18.53 0.03
CA GLY A 81 13.75 17.84 -0.36
C GLY A 81 14.40 17.03 0.77
N ALA A 82 13.89 17.14 2.01
CA ALA A 82 14.33 16.30 3.11
C ALA A 82 13.94 14.83 2.85
N PRO A 83 14.72 13.86 3.36
CA PRO A 83 14.32 12.46 3.33
C PRO A 83 12.94 12.27 3.93
N PHE A 84 12.13 11.41 3.29
CA PHE A 84 10.82 11.07 3.81
C PHE A 84 10.94 10.50 5.23
N THR A 85 9.97 10.83 6.07
CA THR A 85 9.80 10.20 7.38
C THR A 85 8.30 10.03 7.61
N LEU A 86 7.92 8.94 8.26
CA LEU A 86 6.56 8.82 8.77
C LEU A 86 6.28 9.92 9.79
N PRO A 87 5.16 10.66 9.62
CA PRO A 87 4.83 11.79 10.48
C PRO A 87 4.31 11.33 11.83
N ASP A 88 4.35 12.24 12.80
CA ASP A 88 3.65 12.12 14.08
C ASP A 88 2.15 12.38 13.85
N LEU A 89 1.51 11.41 13.20
CA LEU A 89 0.10 11.45 12.83
C LEU A 89 -0.60 10.20 13.33
N ASP A 90 -1.64 10.39 14.15
CA ASP A 90 -2.55 9.33 14.55
C ASP A 90 -3.57 9.09 13.44
N VAL A 91 -3.69 7.85 12.98
CA VAL A 91 -4.56 7.49 11.85
C VAL A 91 -5.56 6.45 12.33
N ASP A 92 -6.82 6.55 11.92
CA ASP A 92 -7.88 5.55 12.14
C ASP A 92 -8.69 5.41 10.84
N LEU A 93 -8.49 4.29 10.14
CA LEU A 93 -9.12 4.01 8.85
C LEU A 93 -10.06 2.81 8.98
N SER A 94 -11.29 3.02 8.51
CA SER A 94 -12.32 1.98 8.41
C SER A 94 -12.91 1.93 7.00
N ASP A 95 -12.92 0.75 6.38
CA ASP A 95 -13.32 0.53 4.98
C ASP A 95 -12.61 1.50 4.02
N ALA A 96 -11.29 1.64 4.14
CA ALA A 96 -10.50 2.39 3.17
C ALA A 96 -10.13 1.50 1.99
N ARG A 97 -10.38 1.97 0.77
CA ARG A 97 -10.04 1.24 -0.46
C ARG A 97 -9.34 2.16 -1.44
N MET A 98 -8.38 1.61 -2.17
CA MET A 98 -7.65 2.32 -3.20
C MET A 98 -7.61 1.51 -4.49
N ARG A 99 -7.82 2.19 -5.62
CA ARG A 99 -7.42 1.69 -6.94
C ARG A 99 -6.09 2.33 -7.28
N LEU A 100 -5.05 1.52 -7.41
CA LEU A 100 -3.72 1.95 -7.81
C LEU A 100 -3.42 1.46 -9.22
N GLU A 101 -3.27 2.39 -10.14
CA GLU A 101 -2.81 2.11 -11.50
C GLU A 101 -1.29 2.16 -11.51
N THR A 102 -0.66 1.15 -12.11
CA THR A 102 0.80 1.06 -12.21
C THR A 102 1.18 0.74 -13.66
N GLY A 103 2.45 0.93 -14.02
CA GLY A 103 2.96 0.45 -15.31
C GLY A 103 2.80 -1.06 -15.52
N ALA A 104 2.69 -1.84 -14.44
CA ALA A 104 2.47 -3.28 -14.48
C ALA A 104 1.00 -3.69 -14.63
N GLY A 105 0.05 -2.79 -14.35
CA GLY A 105 -1.37 -3.11 -14.27
C GLY A 105 -2.05 -2.46 -13.06
N THR A 106 -3.32 -2.80 -12.84
CA THR A 106 -4.12 -2.21 -11.75
C THR A 106 -4.15 -3.12 -10.52
N ILE A 107 -3.95 -2.50 -9.36
CA ILE A 107 -4.06 -3.14 -8.05
C ILE A 107 -5.19 -2.48 -7.27
N GLY A 108 -6.13 -3.28 -6.77
CA GLY A 108 -7.09 -2.88 -5.75
C GLY A 108 -6.53 -3.16 -4.36
N LEU A 109 -6.65 -2.18 -3.46
CA LEU A 109 -6.21 -2.26 -2.08
C LEU A 109 -7.40 -2.01 -1.15
N ALA A 110 -7.45 -2.72 -0.03
CA ALA A 110 -8.37 -2.45 1.07
C ALA A 110 -7.58 -2.45 2.38
N LEU A 111 -7.73 -1.38 3.18
CA LEU A 111 -6.98 -1.17 4.41
C LEU A 111 -7.95 -0.79 5.53
N ASP A 112 -7.81 -1.49 6.66
CA ASP A 112 -8.35 -1.08 7.95
C ASP A 112 -7.18 -1.00 8.93
N GLY A 113 -7.14 0.02 9.77
CA GLY A 113 -6.05 0.12 10.75
C GLY A 113 -6.09 1.40 11.55
N SER A 114 -5.43 1.38 12.70
CA SER A 114 -5.40 2.51 13.62
C SER A 114 -4.07 2.66 14.35
N GLY A 115 -3.74 3.87 14.77
CA GLY A 115 -2.62 4.21 15.65
C GLY A 115 -1.67 5.24 15.04
N MET A 116 -0.61 5.54 15.80
CA MET A 116 0.38 6.55 15.43
C MET A 116 1.33 6.04 14.35
N LEU A 117 1.41 6.73 13.21
CA LEU A 117 2.32 6.37 12.12
C LEU A 117 3.80 6.44 12.53
N ALA A 118 4.12 7.25 13.55
CA ALA A 118 5.47 7.31 14.08
C ALA A 118 5.82 6.12 14.99
N ASP A 119 4.86 5.60 15.77
CA ASP A 119 5.08 4.49 16.70
C ASP A 119 3.75 3.93 17.24
N GLY A 120 3.32 2.76 16.76
CA GLY A 120 2.13 2.07 17.26
C GLY A 120 0.95 1.95 16.29
N PHE A 121 1.14 2.23 14.99
CA PHE A 121 0.11 1.92 13.99
C PHE A 121 0.02 0.41 13.76
N HIS A 122 -1.20 -0.11 13.71
CA HIS A 122 -1.51 -1.49 13.35
C HIS A 122 -2.67 -1.53 12.36
N GLY A 123 -2.57 -2.38 11.34
CA GLY A 123 -3.62 -2.51 10.33
C GLY A 123 -3.57 -3.82 9.55
N ARG A 124 -4.62 -4.05 8.77
CA ARG A 124 -4.75 -5.17 7.84
C ARG A 124 -4.96 -4.62 6.43
N LEU A 125 -4.12 -5.07 5.51
CA LEU A 125 -4.14 -4.71 4.11
C LEU A 125 -4.48 -5.95 3.28
N ALA A 126 -5.54 -5.87 2.48
CA ALA A 126 -5.79 -6.79 1.39
C ALA A 126 -5.42 -6.13 0.07
N ALA A 127 -4.80 -6.88 -0.83
CA ALA A 127 -4.52 -6.45 -2.20
C ALA A 127 -5.06 -7.47 -3.20
N ALA A 128 -5.53 -7.01 -4.35
CA ALA A 128 -5.98 -7.87 -5.44
C ALA A 128 -5.65 -7.24 -6.79
N SER A 129 -5.35 -8.07 -7.77
CA SER A 129 -5.10 -7.67 -9.16
C SER A 129 -5.65 -8.71 -10.12
N GLY A 130 -6.10 -8.27 -11.29
CA GLY A 130 -6.56 -9.17 -12.35
C GLY A 130 -5.39 -9.79 -13.09
N ALA A 131 -4.50 -8.94 -13.61
CA ALA A 131 -3.22 -9.31 -14.18
C ALA A 131 -2.18 -8.23 -13.87
N LEU A 132 -0.93 -8.64 -13.67
CA LEU A 132 0.21 -7.73 -13.51
C LEU A 132 1.38 -8.20 -14.37
N ASP A 133 2.08 -7.30 -15.02
CA ASP A 133 3.34 -7.54 -15.71
C ASP A 133 4.48 -6.82 -14.97
N ILE A 134 5.22 -7.56 -14.17
CA ILE A 134 6.28 -7.02 -13.31
C ILE A 134 7.60 -7.60 -13.78
N ALA A 135 8.49 -6.76 -14.30
CA ALA A 135 9.83 -7.16 -14.75
C ALA A 135 9.83 -8.36 -15.73
N GLY A 136 8.84 -8.43 -16.63
CA GLY A 136 8.70 -9.53 -17.60
C GLY A 136 8.07 -10.81 -17.03
N CYS A 137 7.59 -10.77 -15.79
CA CYS A 137 6.77 -11.81 -15.17
C CYS A 137 5.30 -11.39 -15.17
N GLN A 138 4.48 -12.17 -15.85
CA GLN A 138 3.02 -12.01 -15.86
C GLN A 138 2.39 -12.81 -14.73
N SER A 139 1.63 -12.14 -13.87
CA SER A 139 0.88 -12.75 -12.77
C SER A 139 -0.62 -12.65 -13.05
N GLU A 140 -1.35 -13.74 -12.86
CA GLU A 140 -2.81 -13.81 -13.00
C GLU A 140 -3.49 -13.96 -11.65
N ARG A 141 -4.53 -13.15 -11.43
CA ARG A 141 -5.37 -13.16 -10.23
C ARG A 141 -4.56 -13.11 -8.93
N GLY A 142 -3.60 -12.18 -8.88
CA GLY A 142 -2.77 -11.93 -7.70
C GLY A 142 -3.61 -11.41 -6.53
N ARG A 143 -3.37 -11.94 -5.32
CA ARG A 143 -4.05 -11.58 -4.07
C ARG A 143 -3.04 -11.52 -2.93
N ALA A 144 -3.24 -10.63 -1.98
CA ALA A 144 -2.47 -10.59 -0.74
C ALA A 144 -3.38 -10.30 0.45
N SER A 145 -3.06 -10.91 1.59
CA SER A 145 -3.64 -10.60 2.90
C SER A 145 -2.49 -10.38 3.87
N LEU A 146 -2.34 -9.15 4.33
CA LEU A 146 -1.17 -8.64 5.02
C LEU A 146 -1.58 -7.93 6.30
N GLU A 147 -0.81 -8.09 7.34
CA GLU A 147 -0.81 -7.26 8.54
C GLU A 147 0.32 -6.23 8.43
N ILE A 148 0.06 -5.02 8.90
CA ILE A 148 1.00 -3.91 8.92
C ILE A 148 1.14 -3.46 10.37
N ALA A 149 2.37 -3.36 10.85
CA ALA A 149 2.67 -2.77 12.14
C ALA A 149 3.81 -1.75 11.98
N ILE A 150 3.68 -0.57 12.60
CA ILE A 150 4.74 0.44 12.56
C ILE A 150 5.26 0.66 13.97
N VAL A 151 6.55 0.42 14.16
CA VAL A 151 7.24 0.66 15.44
C VAL A 151 8.45 1.53 15.16
N LYS A 152 8.60 2.64 15.89
CA LYS A 152 9.70 3.61 15.71
C LYS A 152 9.93 3.98 14.24
N ARG A 153 8.86 4.35 13.55
CA ARG A 153 8.81 4.73 12.11
C ARG A 153 9.23 3.62 11.15
N ARG A 154 9.32 2.37 11.60
CA ARG A 154 9.70 1.22 10.75
C ARG A 154 8.50 0.33 10.52
N PRO A 155 7.87 0.38 9.33
CA PRO A 155 6.84 -0.57 8.98
C PRO A 155 7.38 -1.99 8.92
N LYS A 156 6.57 -2.91 9.44
CA LYS A 156 6.68 -4.35 9.30
C LYS A 156 5.43 -4.83 8.61
N ILE A 157 5.60 -5.74 7.68
CA ILE A 157 4.52 -6.34 6.90
C ILE A 157 4.67 -7.84 7.01
N ASP A 158 3.61 -8.50 7.47
CA ASP A 158 3.58 -9.95 7.64
C ASP A 158 2.30 -10.49 7.01
N GLY A 159 2.36 -11.58 6.26
CA GLY A 159 1.14 -12.15 5.67
C GLY A 159 1.42 -13.06 4.50
N VAL A 160 0.44 -13.22 3.60
CA VAL A 160 0.54 -14.11 2.46
C VAL A 160 0.25 -13.36 1.17
N VAL A 161 1.09 -13.58 0.17
CA VAL A 161 0.89 -13.19 -1.22
C VAL A 161 0.68 -14.46 -2.04
N GLN A 162 -0.26 -14.45 -2.97
CA GLN A 162 -0.55 -15.59 -3.81
C GLN A 162 -1.07 -15.16 -5.18
N ALA A 163 -0.97 -16.03 -6.16
CA ALA A 163 -1.60 -15.84 -7.47
C ALA A 163 -2.10 -17.19 -7.98
N ASP A 164 -2.91 -17.17 -9.03
CA ASP A 164 -3.36 -18.41 -9.66
C ASP A 164 -2.27 -18.95 -10.59
N ARG A 165 -1.56 -18.05 -11.28
CA ARG A 165 -0.46 -18.39 -12.18
C ARG A 165 0.54 -17.25 -12.23
N VAL A 166 1.82 -17.60 -12.36
CA VAL A 166 2.89 -16.65 -12.73
C VAL A 166 3.68 -17.23 -13.89
N ARG A 167 3.96 -16.40 -14.91
CA ARG A 167 4.75 -16.75 -16.08
C ARG A 167 5.89 -15.78 -16.27
N CYS A 168 7.12 -16.26 -16.19
CA CYS A 168 8.34 -15.49 -16.44
C CYS A 168 9.05 -16.10 -17.64
N GLY A 169 8.91 -15.49 -18.83
CA GLY A 169 9.43 -16.08 -20.07
C GLY A 169 8.83 -17.46 -20.35
N THR A 170 9.68 -18.50 -20.33
CA THR A 170 9.33 -19.92 -20.52
C THR A 170 9.07 -20.68 -19.22
N VAL A 171 9.18 -20.01 -18.06
CA VAL A 171 8.90 -20.60 -16.75
C VAL A 171 7.46 -20.27 -16.35
N PHE A 172 6.71 -21.30 -15.98
CA PHE A 172 5.31 -21.22 -15.56
C PHE A 172 5.16 -21.80 -14.17
N ALA A 173 4.66 -21.02 -13.21
CA ALA A 173 4.36 -21.45 -11.86
C ALA A 173 2.84 -21.45 -11.65
N GLU A 174 2.31 -22.57 -11.18
CA GLU A 174 0.89 -22.75 -10.88
C GLU A 174 0.62 -22.60 -9.37
N ALA A 175 -0.44 -21.86 -9.06
CA ALA A 175 -0.89 -21.53 -7.71
C ALA A 175 0.24 -21.11 -6.74
N PRO A 176 1.12 -20.15 -7.13
CA PRO A 176 2.15 -19.67 -6.23
C PRO A 176 1.54 -19.06 -4.97
N ARG A 177 2.07 -19.46 -3.82
CA ARG A 177 1.74 -18.92 -2.51
C ARG A 177 3.04 -18.61 -1.77
N ALA A 178 3.08 -17.45 -1.14
CA ALA A 178 4.24 -16.97 -0.44
C ALA A 178 3.86 -16.28 0.86
N PRO A 179 3.98 -16.95 2.03
CA PRO A 179 4.09 -16.25 3.29
C PRO A 179 5.30 -15.33 3.27
N VAL A 180 5.10 -14.04 3.57
CA VAL A 180 6.12 -13.00 3.54
C VAL A 180 6.26 -12.31 4.89
N LYS A 181 7.49 -11.93 5.22
CA LYS A 181 7.84 -11.04 6.32
C LYS A 181 8.75 -9.96 5.80
N VAL A 182 8.34 -8.70 5.85
CA VAL A 182 9.06 -7.56 5.27
C VAL A 182 9.25 -6.47 6.30
N ARG A 183 10.44 -5.87 6.32
CA ARG A 183 10.76 -4.71 7.14
C ARG A 183 11.19 -3.57 6.24
N LEU A 184 10.70 -2.37 6.52
CA LEU A 184 11.06 -1.15 5.81
C LEU A 184 11.94 -0.24 6.68
N SER A 185 12.82 0.52 6.04
CA SER A 185 13.60 1.59 6.70
C SER A 185 12.68 2.72 7.16
N PRO A 186 13.11 3.58 8.11
CA PRO A 186 12.34 4.77 8.50
C PRO A 186 11.99 5.70 7.35
N GLN A 187 12.83 5.75 6.32
CA GLN A 187 12.67 6.56 5.13
C GLN A 187 11.80 5.91 4.04
N LEU A 188 11.41 4.65 4.23
CA LEU A 188 10.71 3.82 3.24
C LEU A 188 11.47 3.66 1.90
N ASP A 189 12.78 3.89 1.91
CA ASP A 189 13.67 3.82 0.75
C ASP A 189 14.36 2.46 0.59
N ARG A 190 14.27 1.62 1.63
CA ARG A 190 14.90 0.31 1.72
C ARG A 190 13.96 -0.68 2.35
N TRP A 191 14.03 -1.92 1.89
CA TRP A 191 13.30 -3.04 2.46
C TRP A 191 14.18 -4.29 2.51
N ALA A 192 13.87 -5.17 3.45
CA ALA A 192 14.44 -6.51 3.53
C ALA A 192 13.42 -7.47 4.13
N GLY A 193 13.49 -8.73 3.75
CA GLY A 193 12.49 -9.70 4.15
C GLY A 193 12.78 -11.13 3.73
N GLN A 194 11.83 -11.98 4.08
CA GLN A 194 11.80 -13.40 3.80
C GLN A 194 10.47 -13.75 3.13
N ALA A 195 10.52 -14.64 2.16
CA ALA A 195 9.36 -15.26 1.55
C ALA A 195 9.54 -16.79 1.52
N ALA A 196 8.62 -17.52 2.13
CA ALA A 196 8.55 -18.96 1.94
C ALA A 196 7.76 -19.23 0.66
N LEU A 197 8.36 -19.74 -0.40
CA LEU A 197 7.68 -20.01 -1.66
C LEU A 197 7.07 -21.42 -1.65
N GLU A 198 5.80 -21.51 -2.00
CA GLU A 198 5.07 -22.75 -2.22
C GLU A 198 4.42 -22.70 -3.61
N LEU A 199 4.69 -23.68 -4.46
CA LEU A 199 4.09 -23.80 -5.79
C LEU A 199 3.41 -25.15 -5.93
N ALA A 200 2.24 -25.20 -6.57
CA ALA A 200 1.59 -26.47 -6.89
C ALA A 200 2.42 -27.22 -7.93
N SER A 201 2.81 -26.54 -9.00
CA SER A 201 3.76 -27.04 -9.98
C SER A 201 4.54 -25.91 -10.63
N THR A 202 5.69 -26.23 -11.21
CA THR A 202 6.39 -25.36 -12.16
C THR A 202 6.71 -26.12 -13.43
N THR A 203 6.60 -25.46 -14.57
CA THR A 203 7.05 -25.98 -15.87
C THR A 203 8.10 -25.04 -16.43
N ALA A 204 9.23 -25.60 -16.82
CA ALA A 204 10.34 -24.90 -17.46
C ALA A 204 10.84 -25.75 -18.66
N PRO A 205 11.70 -25.22 -19.56
CA PRO A 205 12.23 -26.00 -20.67
C PRO A 205 12.94 -27.31 -20.24
N ALA A 206 13.50 -27.34 -19.04
CA ALA A 206 14.16 -28.51 -18.47
C ALA A 206 13.19 -29.60 -17.96
N GLY A 207 11.89 -29.30 -17.85
CA GLY A 207 10.88 -30.24 -17.38
C GLY A 207 9.86 -29.62 -16.43
N ARG A 208 9.08 -30.48 -15.79
CA ARG A 208 8.02 -30.11 -14.85
C ARG A 208 8.34 -30.65 -13.47
N LEU A 209 8.17 -29.81 -12.46
CA LEU A 209 8.31 -30.18 -11.05
C LEU A 209 7.00 -29.91 -10.33
N GLU A 210 6.69 -30.73 -9.33
CA GLU A 210 5.47 -30.65 -8.53
C GLU A 210 5.82 -30.32 -7.09
N ARG A 211 4.94 -29.58 -6.41
CA ARG A 211 5.01 -29.26 -4.97
C ARG A 211 6.36 -28.67 -4.54
N ILE A 212 6.82 -27.66 -5.26
CA ILE A 212 8.08 -26.98 -4.93
C ILE A 212 7.91 -26.15 -3.67
N ARG A 213 8.91 -26.24 -2.79
CA ARG A 213 9.08 -25.33 -1.67
C ARG A 213 10.46 -24.72 -1.71
N GLY A 214 10.56 -23.50 -1.22
CA GLY A 214 11.83 -22.83 -1.07
C GLY A 214 11.71 -21.63 -0.16
N GLN A 215 12.84 -21.06 0.21
CA GLN A 215 12.90 -19.83 0.97
C GLN A 215 13.68 -18.78 0.18
N VAL A 216 13.16 -17.56 0.14
CA VAL A 216 13.81 -16.42 -0.47
C VAL A 216 14.08 -15.37 0.59
N ASP A 217 15.35 -15.10 0.84
CA ASP A 217 15.77 -13.89 1.55
C ASP A 217 16.01 -12.79 0.52
N PHE A 218 15.43 -11.61 0.74
CA PHE A 218 15.53 -10.50 -0.22
C PHE A 218 15.78 -9.17 0.47
N ALA A 219 16.41 -8.25 -0.27
CA ALA A 219 16.61 -6.87 0.11
C ALA A 219 16.56 -5.97 -1.13
N GLY A 220 16.09 -4.73 -0.96
CA GLY A 220 15.95 -3.84 -2.09
C GLY A 220 15.82 -2.36 -1.72
N THR A 221 15.85 -1.56 -2.77
CA THR A 221 15.65 -0.12 -2.79
C THR A 221 14.79 0.26 -4.00
N ALA A 222 14.45 1.54 -4.15
CA ALA A 222 13.76 2.03 -5.36
C ALA A 222 14.45 1.63 -6.69
N GLY A 223 15.76 1.35 -6.67
CA GLY A 223 16.51 0.90 -7.85
C GLY A 223 16.39 -0.60 -8.17
N GLY A 224 15.82 -1.41 -7.27
CA GLY A 224 15.61 -2.85 -7.50
C GLY A 224 15.62 -3.68 -6.22
N THR A 225 15.17 -4.94 -6.33
CA THR A 225 15.24 -5.95 -5.26
C THR A 225 16.13 -7.09 -5.72
N THR A 226 17.07 -7.49 -4.87
CA THR A 226 17.87 -8.70 -5.04
C THR A 226 17.45 -9.73 -4.00
N GLY A 227 17.65 -11.01 -4.31
CA GLY A 227 17.32 -12.09 -3.39
C GLY A 227 18.19 -13.32 -3.60
N ARG A 228 18.25 -14.15 -2.57
CA ARG A 228 18.86 -15.48 -2.58
C ARG A 228 17.77 -16.51 -2.34
N LEU A 229 17.70 -17.50 -3.22
CA LEU A 229 16.75 -18.60 -3.14
C LEU A 229 17.47 -19.86 -2.64
N ASP A 230 16.97 -20.41 -1.54
CA ASP A 230 17.36 -21.72 -1.03
C ASP A 230 16.19 -22.70 -1.31
N LEU A 231 16.47 -23.75 -2.10
CA LEU A 231 15.50 -24.79 -2.44
C LEU A 231 15.60 -25.96 -1.45
N HIS A 232 14.45 -26.54 -1.10
CA HIS A 232 14.35 -27.65 -0.16
C HIS A 232 13.49 -28.78 -0.72
#